data_AF-A0A962G914-F1
#
_entry.id   AF-A0A962G914-F1
#
_cell.length_a   1.000
_cell.length_b   1.000
_cell.length_c   1.000
_cell.angle_alpha   90.00
_cell.angle_beta   90.00
_cell.angle_gamma   90.00
#
_symmetry.space_group_name_H-M   'P 1'
#
loop_
_entity.id
_entity.type
_entity.pdbx_description
1 polymer ?
#
loop_
_entity_poly.entity_id
_entity_poly.type
_entity_poly.pdbx_seq_one_letter_code
_entity_poly.pdbx_strand_id
1 'polypeptide(L)'
;VADTRTAISQARDLQKLWQKAGNGKRSRDQAQWKTFRAAVDAVFGRADNERAERSAQERKALETAAGLCAELETLAAGDAPPERAAVQRIESAWRELSTADAALRQRFQSAQAKLAELGRRIEKQRHRAQFDIWLSHYELCRQLERSAIDGDGYRAAESGLPTLTLAADELRARVEQVLEGHEAEFGDRELLRDCVLEIEQLAGLEPPAEDRQRRMDLQLEKLSARMRGVHAPAPDVALQNLLGEWLQLGPIATGDAALETRFKRALDAALETLG
;
A
#
# COMPACT_ATOMS: atom_id res chain seq x y z
N VAL A 1 14.93 -40.43 -10.42
CA VAL A 1 13.53 -40.83 -10.75
C VAL A 1 13.46 -41.87 -11.87
N ALA A 2 14.25 -41.73 -12.96
CA ALA A 2 14.32 -42.75 -14.02
C ALA A 2 14.88 -44.11 -13.55
N ASP A 3 15.78 -44.08 -12.57
CA ASP A 3 16.46 -45.26 -12.05
C ASP A 3 15.52 -46.22 -11.30
N THR A 4 14.73 -45.71 -10.35
CA THR A 4 13.81 -46.53 -9.53
C THR A 4 12.67 -47.13 -10.36
N ARG A 5 12.12 -46.38 -11.31
CA ARG A 5 11.01 -46.86 -12.17
C ARG A 5 11.48 -47.96 -13.14
N THR A 6 12.69 -47.80 -13.67
CA THR A 6 13.39 -48.80 -14.50
C THR A 6 13.78 -50.04 -13.67
N ALA A 7 14.26 -49.85 -12.44
CA ALA A 7 14.58 -50.95 -11.53
C ALA A 7 13.34 -51.77 -11.16
N ILE A 8 12.18 -51.13 -10.93
CA ILE A 8 10.91 -51.82 -10.68
C ILE A 8 10.46 -52.63 -11.92
N SER A 9 10.56 -52.07 -13.13
CA SER A 9 10.18 -52.80 -14.35
C SER A 9 11.10 -53.99 -14.58
N GLN A 10 12.42 -53.80 -14.43
CA GLN A 10 13.41 -54.88 -14.54
C GLN A 10 13.20 -55.96 -13.48
N ALA A 11 12.90 -55.59 -12.22
CA ALA A 11 12.58 -56.55 -11.16
C ALA A 11 11.33 -57.38 -11.48
N ARG A 12 10.29 -56.76 -12.05
CA ARG A 12 9.08 -57.47 -12.53
C ARG A 12 9.37 -58.41 -13.68
N ASP A 13 10.21 -58.00 -14.62
CA ASP A 13 10.56 -58.85 -15.77
C ASP A 13 11.46 -60.02 -15.36
N LEU A 14 12.40 -59.79 -14.44
CA LEU A 14 13.18 -60.86 -13.81
C LEU A 14 12.31 -61.83 -13.01
N GLN A 15 11.27 -61.36 -12.29
CA GLN A 15 10.31 -62.25 -11.63
C GLN A 15 9.55 -63.14 -12.61
N LYS A 16 9.13 -62.60 -13.77
CA LYS A 16 8.48 -63.38 -14.83
C LYS A 16 9.43 -64.40 -15.47
N LEU A 17 10.69 -64.01 -15.69
CA LEU A 17 11.73 -64.90 -16.22
C LEU A 17 12.01 -66.06 -15.26
N TRP A 18 12.10 -65.76 -13.96
CA TRP A 18 12.25 -66.77 -12.91
C TRP A 18 11.09 -67.77 -12.90
N GLN A 19 9.83 -67.30 -12.97
CA GLN A 19 8.65 -68.17 -13.05
C GLN A 19 8.65 -69.09 -14.28
N LYS A 20 9.25 -68.65 -15.40
CA LYS A 20 9.36 -69.43 -16.64
C LYS A 20 10.51 -70.43 -16.67
N ALA A 21 11.57 -70.22 -15.87
CA ALA A 21 12.80 -71.02 -15.92
C ALA A 21 12.65 -72.46 -15.38
N GLY A 22 11.55 -72.78 -14.67
CA GLY A 22 11.28 -74.11 -14.12
C GLY A 22 12.12 -74.46 -12.87
N ASN A 23 11.77 -75.56 -12.19
CA ASN A 23 12.37 -75.96 -10.90
C ASN A 23 13.47 -77.03 -11.09
N GLY A 24 14.63 -76.80 -10.48
CA GLY A 24 15.73 -77.74 -10.31
C GLY A 24 15.66 -78.54 -8.98
N LYS A 25 16.82 -78.90 -8.41
CA LYS A 25 16.89 -79.61 -7.12
C LYS A 25 16.33 -78.70 -6.00
N ARG A 26 15.21 -79.12 -5.40
CA ARG A 26 14.38 -78.38 -4.43
C ARG A 26 15.13 -77.51 -3.40
N SER A 27 16.22 -78.02 -2.82
CA SER A 27 17.02 -77.28 -1.82
C SER A 27 17.78 -76.08 -2.41
N ARG A 28 18.33 -76.19 -3.63
CA ARG A 28 19.05 -75.08 -4.27
C ARG A 28 18.09 -74.01 -4.77
N ASP A 29 16.98 -74.42 -5.36
CA ASP A 29 15.93 -73.52 -5.83
C ASP A 29 15.39 -72.65 -4.68
N GLN A 30 15.17 -73.25 -3.51
CA GLN A 30 14.64 -72.54 -2.35
C GLN A 30 15.64 -71.49 -1.83
N ALA A 31 16.95 -71.80 -1.84
CA ALA A 31 18.00 -70.85 -1.47
C ALA A 31 18.11 -69.69 -2.49
N GLN A 32 18.11 -70.00 -3.79
CA GLN A 32 18.20 -69.00 -4.84
C GLN A 32 16.95 -68.11 -4.90
N TRP A 33 15.75 -68.68 -4.71
CA TRP A 33 14.50 -67.94 -4.61
C TRP A 33 14.50 -66.99 -3.42
N LYS A 34 15.00 -67.41 -2.26
CA LYS A 34 15.10 -66.54 -1.07
C LYS A 34 15.99 -65.33 -1.35
N THR A 35 17.15 -65.54 -1.97
CA THR A 35 18.08 -64.47 -2.35
C THR A 35 17.47 -63.54 -3.39
N PHE A 36 16.86 -64.10 -4.43
CA PHE A 36 16.22 -63.32 -5.50
C PHE A 36 15.05 -62.49 -4.97
N ARG A 37 14.17 -63.10 -4.17
CA ARG A 37 13.03 -62.41 -3.55
C ARG A 37 13.49 -61.28 -2.63
N ALA A 38 14.52 -61.50 -1.81
CA ALA A 38 15.08 -60.45 -0.96
C ALA A 38 15.60 -59.26 -1.78
N ALA A 39 16.25 -59.51 -2.92
CA ALA A 39 16.71 -58.44 -3.82
C ALA A 39 15.53 -57.67 -4.46
N VAL A 40 14.47 -58.38 -4.87
CA VAL A 40 13.26 -57.74 -5.42
C VAL A 40 12.52 -56.92 -4.35
N ASP A 41 12.33 -57.48 -3.16
CA ASP A 41 11.67 -56.80 -2.04
C ASP A 41 12.44 -55.52 -1.66
N ALA A 42 13.78 -55.52 -1.74
CA ALA A 42 14.59 -54.32 -1.52
C ALA A 42 14.35 -53.22 -2.58
N VAL A 43 14.16 -53.58 -3.85
CA VAL A 43 13.85 -52.61 -4.94
C VAL A 43 12.49 -51.96 -4.71
N PHE A 44 11.46 -52.75 -4.36
CA PHE A 44 10.14 -52.20 -4.04
C PHE A 44 10.14 -51.37 -2.76
N GLY A 45 10.82 -51.82 -1.70
CA GLY A 45 10.95 -51.07 -0.46
C GLY A 45 11.62 -49.71 -0.67
N ARG A 46 12.64 -49.63 -1.54
CA ARG A 46 13.25 -48.34 -1.93
C ARG A 46 12.25 -47.43 -2.64
N ALA A 47 11.45 -47.96 -3.55
CA ALA A 47 10.46 -47.18 -4.30
C ALA A 47 9.34 -46.65 -3.40
N ASP A 48 8.87 -47.45 -2.44
CA ASP A 48 7.86 -47.05 -1.47
C ASP A 48 8.41 -45.96 -0.53
N ASN A 49 9.65 -46.10 -0.06
CA ASN A 49 10.32 -45.08 0.75
C ASN A 49 10.48 -43.76 -0.03
N GLU A 50 10.92 -43.80 -1.30
CA GLU A 50 11.02 -42.60 -2.14
C GLU A 50 9.65 -41.93 -2.37
N ARG A 51 8.58 -42.72 -2.46
CA ARG A 51 7.21 -42.19 -2.61
C ARG A 51 6.72 -41.57 -1.30
N ALA A 52 6.97 -42.22 -0.17
CA ALA A 52 6.62 -41.70 1.15
C ALA A 52 7.36 -40.39 1.44
N GLU A 53 8.66 -40.33 1.12
CA GLU A 53 9.50 -39.13 1.30
C GLU A 53 8.99 -37.96 0.44
N ARG A 54 8.72 -38.18 -0.85
CA ARG A 54 8.11 -37.15 -1.71
C ARG A 54 6.77 -36.65 -1.17
N SER A 55 5.90 -37.57 -0.76
CA SER A 55 4.58 -37.21 -0.22
C SER A 55 4.70 -36.43 1.09
N ALA A 56 5.68 -36.76 1.94
CA ALA A 56 5.96 -36.03 3.17
C ALA A 56 6.52 -34.62 2.89
N GLN A 57 7.42 -34.48 1.91
CA GLN A 57 7.95 -33.19 1.47
C GLN A 57 6.85 -32.29 0.88
N GLU A 58 6.00 -32.84 0.01
CA GLU A 58 4.84 -32.13 -0.55
C GLU A 58 3.87 -31.68 0.56
N ARG A 59 3.56 -32.56 1.52
CA ARG A 59 2.71 -32.20 2.67
C ARG A 59 3.32 -31.08 3.50
N LYS A 60 4.60 -31.17 3.84
CA LYS A 60 5.32 -30.12 4.60
C LYS A 60 5.33 -28.78 3.85
N ALA A 61 5.49 -28.82 2.53
CA ALA A 61 5.43 -27.63 1.69
C ALA A 61 4.03 -26.99 1.73
N LEU A 62 2.96 -27.79 1.61
CA LEU A 62 1.59 -27.29 1.72
C LEU A 62 1.27 -26.72 3.12
N GLU A 63 1.72 -27.37 4.19
CA GLU A 63 1.58 -26.87 5.56
C GLU A 63 2.30 -25.53 5.74
N THR A 64 3.52 -25.40 5.21
CA THR A 64 4.29 -24.15 5.25
C THR A 64 3.57 -23.04 4.47
N ALA A 65 3.09 -23.34 3.26
CA ALA A 65 2.30 -22.39 2.46
C ALA A 65 1.03 -21.93 3.19
N ALA A 66 0.30 -22.86 3.82
CA ALA A 66 -0.89 -22.54 4.60
C ALA A 66 -0.57 -21.65 5.81
N GLY A 67 0.56 -21.89 6.48
CA GLY A 67 1.07 -21.04 7.56
C GLY A 67 1.38 -19.61 7.09
N LEU A 68 2.11 -19.47 5.97
CA LEU A 68 2.42 -18.16 5.38
C LEU A 68 1.15 -17.38 5.00
N CYS A 69 0.13 -18.06 4.47
CA CYS A 69 -1.18 -17.43 4.21
C CYS A 69 -1.79 -16.89 5.51
N ALA A 70 -1.83 -17.70 6.58
CA ALA A 70 -2.41 -17.30 7.86
C ALA A 70 -1.65 -16.12 8.51
N GLU A 71 -0.32 -16.11 8.44
CA GLU A 71 0.49 -14.99 8.92
C GLU A 71 0.15 -13.70 8.16
N LEU A 72 0.08 -13.74 6.82
CA LEU A 72 -0.23 -12.57 6.01
C LEU A 72 -1.67 -12.07 6.24
N GLU A 73 -2.62 -12.99 6.40
CA GLU A 73 -4.01 -12.66 6.75
C GLU A 73 -4.11 -11.97 8.11
N THR A 74 -3.30 -12.40 9.07
CA THR A 74 -3.25 -11.76 10.40
C THR A 74 -2.73 -10.34 10.30
N LEU A 75 -1.68 -10.10 9.51
CA LEU A 75 -1.18 -8.75 9.23
C LEU A 75 -2.22 -7.88 8.52
N ALA A 76 -2.95 -8.45 7.56
CA ALA A 76 -3.99 -7.74 6.80
C ALA A 76 -5.26 -7.46 7.61
N ALA A 77 -5.49 -8.16 8.72
CA ALA A 77 -6.64 -7.97 9.60
C ALA A 77 -6.41 -6.94 10.71
N GLY A 78 -5.16 -6.46 10.89
CA GLY A 78 -4.84 -5.42 11.86
C GLY A 78 -5.32 -4.03 11.42
N ASP A 79 -5.27 -3.06 12.35
CA ASP A 79 -5.60 -1.66 12.09
C ASP A 79 -4.38 -0.75 11.93
N ALA A 80 -3.19 -1.26 12.28
CA ALA A 80 -1.93 -0.54 12.20
C ALA A 80 -1.11 -0.99 10.97
N PRO A 81 -0.21 -0.14 10.47
CA PRO A 81 0.68 -0.53 9.38
C PRO A 81 1.58 -1.69 9.85
N PRO A 82 1.64 -2.81 9.11
CA PRO A 82 2.47 -3.94 9.48
C PRO A 82 3.96 -3.58 9.38
N GLU A 83 4.78 -4.29 10.15
CA GLU A 83 6.23 -4.16 10.02
C GLU A 83 6.69 -4.60 8.62
N ARG A 84 7.38 -3.70 7.91
CA ARG A 84 7.87 -3.98 6.54
C ARG A 84 8.72 -5.24 6.46
N ALA A 85 9.55 -5.49 7.48
CA ALA A 85 10.40 -6.69 7.55
C ALA A 85 9.58 -7.99 7.64
N ALA A 86 8.47 -7.98 8.38
CA ALA A 86 7.59 -9.14 8.50
C ALA A 86 6.93 -9.50 7.17
N VAL A 87 6.41 -8.49 6.46
CA VAL A 87 5.81 -8.67 5.12
C VAL A 87 6.84 -9.21 4.13
N GLN A 88 8.04 -8.61 4.07
CA GLN A 88 9.12 -9.03 3.18
C GLN A 88 9.58 -10.48 3.42
N ARG A 89 9.67 -10.90 4.69
CA ARG A 89 9.98 -12.28 5.06
C ARG A 89 8.95 -13.24 4.51
N ILE A 90 7.66 -12.96 4.72
CA ILE A 90 6.56 -13.81 4.26
C ILE A 90 6.55 -13.92 2.73
N GLU A 91 6.68 -12.80 2.02
CA GLU A 91 6.69 -12.79 0.56
C GLU A 91 7.89 -13.52 -0.04
N SER A 92 9.05 -13.42 0.61
CA SER A 92 10.26 -14.12 0.17
C SER A 92 10.15 -15.63 0.40
N ALA A 93 9.70 -16.05 1.59
CA ALA A 93 9.44 -17.46 1.90
C ALA A 93 8.39 -18.06 0.96
N TRP A 94 7.35 -17.31 0.60
CA TRP A 94 6.34 -17.73 -0.36
C TRP A 94 6.91 -17.94 -1.77
N ARG A 95 7.75 -17.01 -2.23
CA ARG A 95 8.44 -17.11 -3.54
C ARG A 95 9.38 -18.31 -3.60
N GLU A 96 10.14 -18.56 -2.54
CA GLU A 96 11.05 -19.70 -2.45
C GLU A 96 10.30 -21.05 -2.47
N LEU A 97 9.14 -21.10 -1.80
CA LEU A 97 8.33 -22.31 -1.73
C LEU A 97 7.69 -22.68 -3.08
N SER A 98 7.30 -21.68 -3.89
CA SER A 98 6.76 -21.85 -5.25
C SER A 98 5.69 -22.95 -5.38
N THR A 99 4.66 -22.88 -4.51
CA THR A 99 3.60 -23.91 -4.48
C THR A 99 2.74 -23.89 -5.76
N ALA A 100 2.44 -25.07 -6.29
CA ALA A 100 1.54 -25.25 -7.43
C ALA A 100 0.05 -25.26 -7.02
N ASP A 101 -0.25 -25.34 -5.72
CA ASP A 101 -1.62 -25.38 -5.23
C ASP A 101 -2.38 -24.08 -5.58
N ALA A 102 -3.49 -24.21 -6.28
CA ALA A 102 -4.26 -23.07 -6.76
C ALA A 102 -5.02 -22.35 -5.64
N ALA A 103 -5.55 -23.10 -4.66
CA ALA A 103 -6.32 -22.54 -3.56
C ALA A 103 -5.43 -21.72 -2.62
N LEU A 104 -4.24 -22.23 -2.30
CA LEU A 104 -3.27 -21.51 -1.48
C LEU A 104 -2.74 -20.27 -2.20
N ARG A 105 -2.49 -20.33 -3.52
CA ARG A 105 -2.12 -19.15 -4.31
C ARG A 105 -3.20 -18.08 -4.30
N GLN A 106 -4.47 -18.47 -4.49
CA GLN A 106 -5.59 -17.53 -4.43
C GLN A 106 -5.74 -16.91 -3.03
N ARG A 107 -5.60 -17.72 -1.98
CA ARG A 107 -5.65 -17.27 -0.58
C ARG A 107 -4.55 -16.24 -0.29
N PHE A 108 -3.32 -16.52 -0.71
CA PHE A 108 -2.19 -15.60 -0.56
C PHE A 108 -2.40 -14.28 -1.32
N GLN A 109 -2.84 -14.35 -2.58
CA GLN A 109 -3.16 -13.16 -3.38
C GLN A 109 -4.27 -12.30 -2.76
N SER A 110 -5.31 -12.94 -2.21
CA SER A 110 -6.37 -12.22 -1.49
C SER A 110 -5.84 -11.53 -0.24
N ALA A 111 -4.95 -12.18 0.52
CA ALA A 111 -4.31 -11.57 1.68
C ALA A 111 -3.41 -10.38 1.29
N GLN A 112 -2.64 -10.49 0.19
CA GLN A 112 -1.87 -9.36 -0.35
C GLN A 112 -2.77 -8.19 -0.77
N ALA A 113 -3.89 -8.46 -1.44
CA ALA A 113 -4.84 -7.43 -1.84
C ALA A 113 -5.45 -6.70 -0.63
N LYS A 114 -5.81 -7.45 0.43
CA LYS A 114 -6.29 -6.88 1.70
C LYS A 114 -5.22 -6.04 2.40
N LEU A 115 -3.97 -6.50 2.39
CA LEU A 115 -2.85 -5.74 2.97
C LEU A 115 -2.62 -4.43 2.23
N ALA A 116 -2.71 -4.44 0.89
CA ALA A 116 -2.60 -3.24 0.08
C ALA A 116 -3.77 -2.26 0.31
N GLU A 117 -4.98 -2.78 0.52
CA GLU A 117 -6.15 -1.98 0.91
C GLU A 117 -5.98 -1.37 2.31
N LEU A 118 -5.50 -2.14 3.29
CA LEU A 118 -5.17 -1.63 4.62
C LEU A 118 -4.16 -0.49 4.55
N GLY A 119 -3.09 -0.66 3.76
CA GLY A 119 -2.07 0.37 3.55
C GLY A 119 -2.66 1.66 2.95
N ARG A 120 -3.50 1.54 1.91
CA ARG A 120 -4.20 2.69 1.31
C ARG A 120 -5.11 3.40 2.32
N ARG A 121 -5.89 2.63 3.09
CA ARG A 121 -6.79 3.16 4.13
C ARG A 121 -6.03 3.95 5.20
N ILE A 122 -4.91 3.41 5.69
CA ILE A 122 -4.08 4.08 6.70
C ILE A 122 -3.49 5.37 6.15
N GLU A 123 -2.95 5.36 4.93
CA GLU A 123 -2.38 6.57 4.33
C GLU A 123 -3.46 7.64 4.10
N LYS A 124 -4.64 7.24 3.61
CA LYS A 124 -5.80 8.15 3.49
C LYS A 124 -6.17 8.80 4.81
N GLN A 125 -6.29 8.01 5.87
CA GLN A 125 -6.59 8.52 7.22
C GLN A 125 -5.50 9.46 7.73
N ARG A 126 -4.23 9.12 7.50
CA ARG A 126 -3.10 9.97 7.90
C ARG A 126 -3.12 11.30 7.16
N HIS A 127 -3.30 11.29 5.84
CA HIS A 127 -3.44 12.51 5.05
C HIS A 127 -4.58 13.35 5.60
N ARG A 128 -5.80 12.78 5.73
CA ARG A 128 -6.95 13.49 6.28
C ARG A 128 -6.66 14.13 7.64
N ALA A 129 -6.06 13.39 8.56
CA ALA A 129 -5.71 13.92 9.88
C ALA A 129 -4.72 15.08 9.81
N GLN A 130 -3.72 15.04 8.91
CA GLN A 130 -2.79 16.16 8.72
C GLN A 130 -3.51 17.41 8.21
N PHE A 131 -4.49 17.26 7.32
CA PHE A 131 -5.30 18.38 6.83
C PHE A 131 -6.26 18.91 7.90
N ASP A 132 -6.88 18.06 8.71
CA ASP A 132 -7.75 18.49 9.81
C ASP A 132 -6.95 19.30 10.86
N ILE A 133 -5.70 18.90 11.13
CA ILE A 133 -4.76 19.68 11.96
C ILE A 133 -4.47 21.03 11.30
N TRP A 134 -4.09 21.04 10.02
CA TRP A 134 -3.85 22.28 9.28
C TRP A 134 -5.05 23.23 9.31
N LEU A 135 -6.27 22.70 9.09
CA LEU A 135 -7.49 23.50 9.10
C LEU A 135 -7.76 24.10 10.48
N SER A 136 -7.54 23.35 11.56
CA SER A 136 -7.71 23.84 12.93
C SER A 136 -6.77 25.02 13.23
N HIS A 137 -5.51 24.88 12.82
CA HIS A 137 -4.50 25.94 12.93
C HIS A 137 -4.81 27.15 12.05
N TYR A 138 -5.25 26.93 10.80
CA TYR A 138 -5.71 27.98 9.91
C TYR A 138 -6.89 28.75 10.48
N GLU A 139 -7.90 28.07 11.02
CA GLU A 139 -9.07 28.71 11.63
C GLU A 139 -8.70 29.53 12.86
N LEU A 140 -7.76 29.05 13.67
CA LEU A 140 -7.23 29.81 14.81
C LEU A 140 -6.50 31.08 14.35
N CYS A 141 -5.66 30.98 13.30
CA CYS A 141 -5.02 32.13 12.67
C CYS A 141 -6.07 33.14 12.15
N ARG A 142 -7.14 32.67 11.48
CA ARG A 142 -8.23 33.54 11.00
C ARG A 142 -8.98 34.23 12.13
N GLN A 143 -9.14 33.60 13.30
CA GLN A 143 -9.73 34.24 14.47
C GLN A 143 -8.86 35.38 14.99
N LEU A 144 -7.54 35.18 15.02
CA LEU A 144 -6.57 36.21 15.41
C LEU A 144 -6.59 37.39 14.43
N GLU A 145 -6.55 37.13 13.12
CA GLU A 145 -6.60 38.16 12.05
C GLU A 145 -7.88 38.99 12.09
N ARG A 146 -9.00 38.39 12.48
CA ARG A 146 -10.30 39.08 12.64
C ARG A 146 -10.43 39.77 14.00
N SER A 147 -9.38 39.75 14.83
CA SER A 147 -9.37 40.26 16.19
C SER A 147 -10.48 39.65 17.07
N ALA A 148 -10.90 38.42 16.78
CA ALA A 148 -11.88 37.68 17.57
C ALA A 148 -11.26 37.09 18.85
N ILE A 149 -9.95 36.85 18.81
CA ILE A 149 -9.10 36.46 19.93
C ILE A 149 -7.88 37.38 19.96
N ASP A 150 -7.31 37.60 21.14
CA ASP A 150 -6.05 38.30 21.31
C ASP A 150 -4.86 37.32 21.26
N GLY A 151 -3.64 37.84 21.34
CA GLY A 151 -2.43 37.02 21.26
C GLY A 151 -2.28 36.01 22.40
N ASP A 152 -2.79 36.34 23.60
CA ASP A 152 -2.79 35.40 24.73
C ASP A 152 -3.82 34.28 24.54
N GLY A 153 -5.02 34.62 24.05
CA GLY A 153 -6.05 33.66 23.65
C GLY A 153 -5.59 32.73 22.54
N TYR A 154 -4.87 33.26 21.53
CA TYR A 154 -4.25 32.46 20.47
C TYR A 154 -3.27 31.44 21.05
N ARG A 155 -2.30 31.88 21.88
CA ARG A 155 -1.29 30.99 22.49
C ARG A 155 -1.93 29.90 23.36
N ALA A 156 -2.96 30.26 24.12
CA ALA A 156 -3.69 29.30 24.94
C ALA A 156 -4.38 28.23 24.07
N ALA A 157 -5.06 28.63 23.00
CA ALA A 157 -5.75 27.71 22.09
C ALA A 157 -4.76 26.84 21.29
N GLU A 158 -3.67 27.43 20.78
CA GLU A 158 -2.62 26.75 20.02
C GLU A 158 -1.97 25.63 20.85
N SER A 159 -1.77 25.85 22.16
CA SER A 159 -1.18 24.84 23.05
C SER A 159 -2.00 23.55 23.17
N GLY A 160 -3.30 23.62 22.87
CA GLY A 160 -4.21 22.46 22.86
C GLY A 160 -4.29 21.75 21.51
N LEU A 161 -3.72 22.31 20.44
CA LEU A 161 -3.77 21.73 19.10
C LEU A 161 -2.63 20.73 18.89
N PRO A 162 -2.84 19.68 18.09
CA PRO A 162 -1.75 18.83 17.62
C PRO A 162 -0.71 19.63 16.84
N THR A 163 0.53 19.14 16.82
CA THR A 163 1.64 19.81 16.10
C THR A 163 1.35 19.90 14.61
N LEU A 164 1.42 21.13 14.08
CA LEU A 164 1.30 21.39 12.65
C LEU A 164 2.52 20.90 11.89
N THR A 165 2.30 20.18 10.79
CA THR A 165 3.38 19.71 9.90
C THR A 165 3.29 20.28 8.49
N LEU A 166 2.09 20.50 7.96
CA LEU A 166 1.88 21.05 6.61
C LEU A 166 1.96 22.57 6.66
N ALA A 167 2.75 23.17 5.76
CA ALA A 167 2.94 24.61 5.63
C ALA A 167 3.14 25.34 6.98
N ALA A 168 3.89 24.71 7.88
CA ALA A 168 4.02 25.15 9.25
C ALA A 168 4.79 26.48 9.37
N ASP A 169 5.78 26.68 8.50
CA ASP A 169 6.58 27.90 8.49
C ASP A 169 5.80 29.08 7.89
N GLU A 170 5.03 28.85 6.82
CA GLU A 170 4.15 29.84 6.21
C GLU A 170 3.08 30.31 7.20
N LEU A 171 2.44 29.38 7.91
CA LEU A 171 1.43 29.76 8.92
C LEU A 171 2.08 30.51 10.08
N ARG A 172 3.23 30.03 10.58
CA ARG A 172 3.94 30.68 11.69
C ARG A 172 4.31 32.12 11.34
N ALA A 173 4.89 32.34 10.15
CA ALA A 173 5.27 33.67 9.69
C ALA A 173 4.06 34.61 9.63
N ARG A 174 2.93 34.11 9.11
CA ARG A 174 1.67 34.86 9.03
C ARG A 174 1.10 35.22 10.39
N VAL A 175 1.10 34.28 11.34
CA VAL A 175 0.67 34.54 12.73
C VAL A 175 1.58 35.55 13.42
N GLU A 176 2.90 35.41 13.25
CA GLU A 176 3.90 36.30 13.84
C GLU A 176 3.70 37.75 13.38
N GLN A 177 3.45 37.99 12.09
CA GLN A 177 3.14 39.33 11.58
C GLN A 177 1.96 39.98 12.33
N VAL A 178 0.88 39.23 12.56
CA VAL A 178 -0.30 39.74 13.28
C VAL A 178 0.01 40.00 14.75
N LEU A 179 0.77 39.11 15.41
CA LEU A 179 1.16 39.27 16.82
C LEU A 179 2.12 40.44 17.04
N GLU A 180 2.97 40.75 16.06
CA GLU A 180 3.84 41.92 16.05
C GLU A 180 3.09 43.23 15.77
N GLY A 181 1.78 43.15 15.46
CA GLY A 181 0.93 44.30 15.23
C GLY A 181 1.07 44.88 13.82
N HIS A 182 1.60 44.13 12.86
CA HIS A 182 1.55 44.52 11.46
C HIS A 182 0.08 44.53 11.01
N GLU A 183 -0.34 45.56 10.28
CA GLU A 183 -1.65 45.56 9.65
C GLU A 183 -1.72 44.43 8.63
N ALA A 184 -2.73 43.59 8.77
CA ALA A 184 -2.89 42.44 7.90
C ALA A 184 -3.37 42.93 6.51
N GLU A 185 -2.46 43.01 5.55
CA GLU A 185 -2.81 43.32 4.15
C GLU A 185 -3.63 42.18 3.56
N PHE A 186 -4.81 42.48 3.02
CA PHE A 186 -5.64 41.47 2.38
C PHE A 186 -4.95 40.93 1.13
N GLY A 187 -5.04 39.62 0.95
CA GLY A 187 -4.49 38.96 -0.22
C GLY A 187 -5.16 39.40 -1.51
N ASP A 188 -4.40 39.32 -2.60
CA ASP A 188 -4.95 39.57 -3.94
C ASP A 188 -6.06 38.56 -4.23
N ARG A 189 -7.27 39.08 -4.43
CA ARG A 189 -8.48 38.31 -4.67
C ARG A 189 -8.35 37.42 -5.92
N GLU A 190 -7.65 37.87 -6.96
CA GLU A 190 -7.45 37.10 -8.19
C GLU A 190 -6.51 35.91 -7.96
N LEU A 191 -5.41 36.12 -7.23
CA LEU A 191 -4.48 35.04 -6.88
C LEU A 191 -5.12 34.02 -5.93
N LEU A 192 -5.89 34.49 -4.95
CA LEU A 192 -6.68 33.61 -4.07
C LEU A 192 -7.70 32.79 -4.88
N ARG A 193 -8.36 33.42 -5.86
CA ARG A 193 -9.30 32.74 -6.77
C ARG A 193 -8.60 31.69 -7.61
N ASP A 194 -7.42 31.99 -8.16
CA ASP A 194 -6.64 31.03 -8.94
C ASP A 194 -6.23 29.83 -8.09
N CYS A 195 -5.74 30.05 -6.86
CA CYS A 195 -5.44 28.98 -5.92
C CYS A 195 -6.66 28.04 -5.70
N VAL A 196 -7.86 28.59 -5.50
CA VAL A 196 -9.09 27.79 -5.39
C VAL A 196 -9.37 26.99 -6.67
N LEU A 197 -9.23 27.59 -7.84
CA LEU A 197 -9.45 26.91 -9.12
C LEU A 197 -8.47 25.75 -9.33
N GLU A 198 -7.23 25.90 -8.89
CA GLU A 198 -6.24 24.83 -8.94
C GLU A 198 -6.59 23.66 -8.02
N ILE A 199 -7.07 23.94 -6.80
CA ILE A 199 -7.54 22.90 -5.88
C ILE A 199 -8.78 22.21 -6.44
N GLU A 200 -9.74 22.96 -7.01
CA GLU A 200 -10.92 22.39 -7.67
C GLU A 200 -10.53 21.50 -8.86
N GLN A 201 -9.46 21.83 -9.57
CA GLN A 201 -8.92 20.96 -10.61
C GLN A 201 -8.33 19.67 -10.04
N LEU A 202 -7.57 19.74 -8.95
CA LEU A 202 -7.06 18.53 -8.27
C LEU A 202 -8.21 17.64 -7.79
N ALA A 203 -9.29 18.26 -7.28
CA ALA A 203 -10.51 17.58 -6.84
C ALA A 203 -11.43 17.10 -7.97
N GLY A 204 -11.13 17.42 -9.24
CA GLY A 204 -12.01 17.09 -10.37
C GLY A 204 -13.39 17.78 -10.34
N LEU A 205 -13.53 18.88 -9.60
CA LEU A 205 -14.78 19.66 -9.52
C LEU A 205 -14.95 20.54 -10.76
N GLU A 206 -16.17 20.72 -11.24
CA GLU A 206 -16.48 21.69 -12.30
C GLU A 206 -16.50 23.13 -11.71
N PRO A 207 -15.81 24.09 -12.35
CA PRO A 207 -15.83 25.46 -11.86
C PRO A 207 -17.17 26.16 -12.25
N PRO A 208 -17.57 27.22 -11.53
CA PRO A 208 -18.65 28.11 -11.93
C PRO A 208 -18.49 28.65 -13.36
N ALA A 209 -19.60 29.05 -13.98
CA ALA A 209 -19.61 29.48 -15.38
C ALA A 209 -18.65 30.64 -15.66
N GLU A 210 -18.52 31.58 -14.72
CA GLU A 210 -17.63 32.76 -14.76
C GLU A 210 -16.14 32.43 -14.63
N ASP A 211 -15.81 31.23 -14.12
CA ASP A 211 -14.45 30.76 -13.87
C ASP A 211 -13.91 29.83 -14.97
N ARG A 212 -14.79 29.34 -15.85
CA ARG A 212 -14.41 28.35 -16.87
C ARG A 212 -13.26 28.81 -17.74
N GLN A 213 -13.29 30.06 -18.19
CA GLN A 213 -12.21 30.61 -19.02
C GLN A 213 -10.90 30.70 -18.24
N ARG A 214 -10.92 31.26 -17.02
CA ARG A 214 -9.72 31.39 -16.19
C ARG A 214 -9.10 30.02 -15.89
N ARG A 215 -9.91 29.01 -15.60
CA ARG A 215 -9.44 27.64 -15.39
C ARG A 215 -8.78 27.05 -16.63
N MET A 216 -9.33 27.29 -17.82
CA MET A 216 -8.72 26.83 -19.08
C MET A 216 -7.36 27.51 -19.31
N ASP A 217 -7.26 28.80 -19.01
CA ASP A 217 -6.01 29.56 -19.16
C ASP A 217 -4.91 29.00 -18.23
N LEU A 218 -5.21 28.77 -16.95
CA LEU A 218 -4.28 28.15 -15.98
C LEU A 218 -3.82 26.75 -16.44
N GLN A 219 -4.72 25.96 -17.01
CA GLN A 219 -4.38 24.64 -17.56
C GLN A 219 -3.43 24.73 -18.75
N LEU A 220 -3.66 25.69 -19.64
CA LEU A 220 -2.78 25.95 -20.78
C LEU A 220 -1.40 26.42 -20.33
N GLU A 221 -1.33 27.30 -19.32
CA GLU A 221 -0.08 27.77 -18.73
C GLU A 221 0.74 26.60 -18.17
N LYS A 222 0.11 25.72 -17.38
CA LYS A 222 0.73 24.51 -16.84
C LYS A 222 1.17 23.54 -17.93
N LEU A 223 0.35 23.34 -18.97
CA LEU A 223 0.73 22.52 -20.12
C LEU A 223 1.95 23.09 -20.85
N SER A 224 1.97 24.41 -21.05
CA SER A 224 3.10 25.10 -21.68
C SER A 224 4.39 24.98 -20.84
N ALA A 225 4.27 25.05 -19.51
CA ALA A 225 5.41 24.87 -18.60
C ALA A 225 5.96 23.44 -18.69
N ARG A 226 5.09 22.43 -18.79
CA ARG A 226 5.49 21.04 -19.02
C ARG A 226 6.22 20.86 -20.35
N MET A 227 5.78 21.54 -21.41
CA MET A 227 6.48 21.54 -22.69
C MET A 227 7.87 22.20 -22.61
N ARG A 228 8.07 23.15 -21.68
CA ARG A 228 9.38 23.76 -21.37
C ARG A 228 10.25 22.90 -20.43
N GLY A 229 9.83 21.68 -20.09
CA GLY A 229 10.57 20.75 -19.25
C GLY A 229 10.29 20.86 -17.75
N VAL A 230 9.29 21.65 -17.33
CA VAL A 230 8.87 21.70 -15.93
C VAL A 230 8.04 20.47 -15.60
N HIS A 231 8.55 19.59 -14.72
CA HIS A 231 7.78 18.43 -14.26
C HIS A 231 6.67 18.86 -13.31
N ALA A 232 5.46 18.35 -13.54
CA ALA A 232 4.38 18.56 -12.60
C ALA A 232 4.60 17.72 -11.33
N PRO A 233 4.41 18.31 -10.14
CA PRO A 233 4.45 17.55 -8.90
C PRO A 233 3.33 16.49 -8.87
N ALA A 234 3.52 15.48 -8.02
CA ALA A 234 2.44 14.54 -7.70
C ALA A 234 1.24 15.31 -7.09
N PRO A 235 0.00 14.84 -7.27
CA PRO A 235 -1.20 15.60 -6.86
C PRO A 235 -1.24 15.96 -5.37
N ASP A 236 -0.75 15.08 -4.50
CA ASP A 236 -0.61 15.27 -3.06
C ASP A 236 0.37 16.41 -2.74
N VAL A 237 1.53 16.41 -3.39
CA VAL A 237 2.54 17.48 -3.27
C VAL A 237 2.01 18.80 -3.82
N ALA A 238 1.27 18.76 -4.94
CA ALA A 238 0.63 19.93 -5.52
C ALA A 238 -0.37 20.57 -4.54
N LEU A 239 -1.19 19.75 -3.88
CA LEU A 239 -2.13 20.23 -2.87
C LEU A 239 -1.41 20.87 -1.67
N GLN A 240 -0.34 20.25 -1.16
CA GLN A 240 0.45 20.81 -0.06
C GLN A 240 1.08 22.16 -0.43
N ASN A 241 1.59 22.30 -1.65
CA ASN A 241 2.13 23.57 -2.15
C ASN A 241 1.03 24.65 -2.20
N LEU A 242 -0.16 24.31 -2.69
CA LEU A 242 -1.30 25.23 -2.76
C LEU A 242 -1.76 25.69 -1.37
N LEU A 243 -1.67 24.85 -0.34
CA LEU A 243 -1.93 25.28 1.04
C LEU A 243 -0.91 26.31 1.53
N GLY A 244 0.38 26.11 1.24
CA GLY A 244 1.43 27.08 1.57
C GLY A 244 1.23 28.40 0.83
N GLU A 245 0.94 28.34 -0.47
CA GLU A 245 0.64 29.50 -1.30
C GLU A 245 -0.58 30.26 -0.76
N TRP A 246 -1.67 29.57 -0.43
CA TRP A 246 -2.85 30.16 0.19
C TRP A 246 -2.53 30.93 1.48
N LEU A 247 -1.64 30.38 2.30
CA LEU A 247 -1.19 31.06 3.52
C LEU A 247 -0.38 32.31 3.19
N GLN A 248 0.57 32.23 2.25
CA GLN A 248 1.42 33.34 1.83
C GLN A 248 0.64 34.47 1.15
N LEU A 249 -0.46 34.16 0.46
CA LEU A 249 -1.32 35.17 -0.16
C LEU A 249 -1.99 36.08 0.88
N GLY A 250 -2.09 35.67 2.15
CA GLY A 250 -2.61 36.52 3.23
C GLY A 250 -4.11 36.38 3.52
N PRO A 251 -4.67 37.24 4.39
CA PRO A 251 -6.07 37.20 4.80
C PRO A 251 -7.04 37.50 3.67
N ILE A 252 -8.17 36.80 3.69
CA ILE A 252 -9.31 37.11 2.81
C ILE A 252 -10.11 38.24 3.42
N ALA A 253 -10.43 39.23 2.60
CA ALA A 253 -11.32 40.33 2.95
C ALA A 253 -12.69 39.82 3.40
N THR A 254 -13.31 40.49 4.38
CA THR A 254 -14.61 40.09 4.95
C THR A 254 -15.72 39.96 3.90
N GLY A 255 -15.65 40.76 2.82
CA GLY A 255 -16.59 40.70 1.69
C GLY A 255 -16.47 39.45 0.81
N ASP A 256 -15.36 38.72 0.91
CA ASP A 256 -15.04 37.54 0.08
C ASP A 256 -15.11 36.22 0.86
N ALA A 257 -15.89 36.17 1.96
CA ALA A 257 -16.09 34.95 2.75
C ALA A 257 -16.59 33.75 1.91
N ALA A 258 -17.27 34.01 0.78
CA ALA A 258 -17.68 32.98 -0.16
C ALA A 258 -16.48 32.25 -0.81
N LEU A 259 -15.37 32.96 -1.04
CA LEU A 259 -14.15 32.39 -1.60
C LEU A 259 -13.45 31.47 -0.59
N GLU A 260 -13.36 31.89 0.68
CA GLU A 260 -12.84 31.06 1.77
C GLU A 260 -13.68 29.78 1.97
N THR A 261 -15.01 29.92 1.89
CA THR A 261 -15.93 28.76 1.94
C THR A 261 -15.72 27.81 0.78
N ARG A 262 -15.53 28.36 -0.43
CA ARG A 262 -15.26 27.57 -1.64
C ARG A 262 -13.90 26.86 -1.57
N PHE A 263 -12.87 27.53 -1.05
CA PHE A 263 -11.56 26.94 -0.77
C PHE A 263 -11.68 25.71 0.13
N LYS A 264 -12.33 25.85 1.30
CA LYS A 264 -12.52 24.74 2.25
C LYS A 264 -13.25 23.55 1.61
N ARG A 265 -14.32 23.82 0.85
CA ARG A 265 -15.05 22.78 0.10
C ARG A 265 -14.18 22.10 -0.97
N ALA A 266 -13.39 22.87 -1.71
CA ALA A 266 -12.50 22.33 -2.74
C ALA A 266 -11.41 21.46 -2.11
N LEU A 267 -10.85 21.90 -0.98
CA LEU A 267 -9.89 21.14 -0.19
C LEU A 267 -10.49 19.82 0.29
N ASP A 268 -11.66 19.84 0.93
CA ASP A 268 -12.35 18.62 1.37
C ASP A 268 -12.57 17.63 0.22
N ALA A 269 -13.00 18.12 -0.95
CA ALA A 269 -13.18 17.29 -2.13
C ALA A 269 -11.85 16.72 -2.67
N ALA A 270 -10.78 17.53 -2.67
CA ALA A 270 -9.45 17.08 -3.07
C ALA A 270 -8.98 15.91 -2.19
N LEU A 271 -9.20 15.97 -0.88
CA LEU A 271 -8.83 14.90 0.05
C LEU A 271 -9.59 13.60 -0.18
N GLU A 272 -10.86 13.68 -0.58
CA GLU A 272 -11.62 12.48 -0.94
C GLU A 272 -11.13 11.84 -2.23
N THR A 273 -10.69 12.64 -3.19
CA THR A 273 -10.18 12.14 -4.49
C THR A 273 -8.73 11.67 -4.46
N LEU A 274 -7.88 12.29 -3.63
CA LEU A 274 -6.45 11.98 -3.54
C LEU A 274 -6.12 10.90 -2.51
N GLY A 275 -7.10 10.54 -1.67
CA GLY A 275 -7.00 9.53 -0.62
C GLY A 275 -7.59 8.17 -0.99
#